data_AF-A0A953FXL3-F1
#
_entry.id   AF-A0A953FXL3-F1
#
_cell.length_a   1.000
_cell.length_b   1.000
_cell.length_c   1.000
_cell.angle_alpha   90.00
_cell.angle_beta   90.00
_cell.angle_gamma   90.00
#
_symmetry.space_group_name_H-M   'P 1'
#
loop_
_entity.id
_entity.type
_entity.pdbx_description
1 polymer ?
#
loop_
_entity_poly.entity_id
_entity_poly.type
_entity_poly.pdbx_seq_one_letter_code
_entity_poly.pdbx_strand_id
1 'polypeptide(L)'
;MALMIDLSLSEAKLFRILGAFFGKERVVPRMSVMAVCGGELPPAVNALGIDAVKWARSNNCLFTIIDHDDNPRMVMEFFSGYQSGIDVTELEHQRYLGPILKAVGIPYVTITNNEFEEILDPQGNLDFVSLLKDKVGYEGSDPP
;
A
#
# COMPACT_ATOMS: atom_id res chain seq x y z
N MET A 1 -1.84 16.00 -19.29
CA MET A 1 -3.19 15.41 -19.34
C MET A 1 -3.29 14.54 -18.09
N ALA A 2 -3.97 15.01 -17.04
CA ALA A 2 -4.05 14.25 -15.79
C ALA A 2 -4.99 13.07 -16.01
N LEU A 3 -4.48 11.84 -15.90
CA LEU A 3 -5.32 10.65 -15.81
C LEU A 3 -6.19 10.80 -14.57
N MET A 4 -7.50 10.93 -14.77
CA MET A 4 -8.45 10.97 -13.66
C MET A 4 -8.53 9.55 -13.09
N ILE A 5 -7.88 9.33 -11.96
CA ILE A 5 -7.91 8.03 -11.27
C ILE A 5 -9.26 7.93 -10.57
N ASP A 6 -10.06 6.97 -11.02
CA ASP A 6 -11.34 6.66 -10.40
C ASP A 6 -11.08 5.85 -9.13
N LEU A 7 -11.30 6.49 -7.97
CA LEU A 7 -11.13 5.91 -6.64
C LEU A 7 -12.50 5.67 -6.03
N SER A 8 -12.66 4.53 -5.35
CA SER A 8 -13.85 4.30 -4.52
C SER A 8 -13.93 5.36 -3.41
N LEU A 9 -15.11 5.52 -2.79
CA LEU A 9 -15.27 6.47 -1.70
C LEU A 9 -14.30 6.20 -0.53
N SER A 10 -14.05 4.93 -0.21
CA SER A 10 -13.12 4.53 0.85
C SER A 10 -11.67 4.86 0.46
N GLU A 11 -11.28 4.58 -0.77
CA GLU A 11 -9.96 4.94 -1.30
C GLU A 11 -9.75 6.45 -1.33
N ALA A 12 -10.75 7.22 -1.74
CA ALA A 12 -10.67 8.68 -1.75
C ALA A 12 -10.55 9.26 -0.32
N LYS A 13 -11.22 8.66 0.67
CA LYS A 13 -11.07 9.02 2.09
C LYS A 13 -9.67 8.67 2.61
N LEU A 14 -9.18 7.46 2.33
CA LEU A 14 -7.83 7.05 2.73
C LEU A 14 -6.77 7.95 2.09
N PHE A 15 -6.89 8.24 0.79
CA PHE A 15 -6.00 9.18 0.10
C PHE A 15 -5.96 10.55 0.78
N ARG A 16 -7.10 11.07 1.25
CA ARG A 16 -7.15 12.34 1.98
C ARG A 16 -6.45 12.26 3.33
N ILE A 17 -6.61 11.17 4.07
CA ILE A 17 -5.92 10.94 5.35
C ILE A 17 -4.41 10.88 5.11
N LEU A 18 -3.98 10.06 4.14
CA LEU A 18 -2.57 9.93 3.77
C LEU A 18 -1.97 11.26 3.31
N GLY A 19 -2.67 11.99 2.46
CA GLY A 19 -2.20 13.28 1.97
C GLY A 19 -2.16 14.36 3.05
N ALA A 20 -3.02 14.28 4.07
CA ALA A 20 -2.96 15.16 5.23
C ALA A 20 -1.77 14.83 6.16
N PHE A 21 -1.38 13.55 6.22
CA PHE A 21 -0.32 13.07 7.11
C PHE A 21 1.08 13.16 6.48
N PHE A 22 1.23 12.72 5.23
CA PHE A 22 2.51 12.63 4.51
C PHE A 22 2.73 13.77 3.49
N GLY A 23 1.70 14.56 3.18
CA GLY A 23 1.70 15.51 2.06
C GLY A 23 1.09 14.89 0.80
N LYS A 24 0.19 15.61 0.14
CA LYS A 24 -0.58 15.07 -1.02
C LYS A 24 0.30 14.71 -2.21
N GLU A 25 1.38 15.46 -2.39
CA GLU A 25 2.40 15.24 -3.41
C GLU A 25 3.20 13.95 -3.18
N ARG A 26 3.22 13.44 -1.95
CA ARG A 26 3.95 12.22 -1.58
C ARG A 26 3.12 10.96 -1.61
N VAL A 27 1.83 11.05 -1.94
CA VAL A 27 0.94 9.90 -2.03
C VAL A 27 0.67 9.60 -3.49
N VAL A 28 1.29 8.55 -4.01
CA VAL A 28 1.13 8.12 -5.40
C VAL A 28 0.13 6.97 -5.50
N PRO A 29 -1.08 7.19 -6.04
CA PRO A 29 -2.03 6.12 -6.29
C PRO A 29 -1.61 5.22 -7.45
N ARG A 30 -1.93 3.93 -7.37
CA ARG A 30 -1.79 2.95 -8.47
C ARG A 30 -0.37 2.85 -9.06
N MET A 31 0.67 3.03 -8.24
CA MET A 31 2.04 2.79 -8.69
C MET A 31 2.25 1.29 -8.95
N SER A 32 2.80 0.93 -10.12
CA SER A 32 3.09 -0.48 -10.43
C SER A 32 4.10 -1.06 -9.45
N VAL A 33 3.97 -2.35 -9.11
CA VAL A 33 4.90 -3.03 -8.20
C VAL A 33 6.35 -2.94 -8.72
N MET A 34 6.52 -3.02 -10.05
CA MET A 34 7.83 -2.85 -10.69
C MET A 34 8.45 -1.47 -10.41
N ALA A 35 7.65 -0.39 -10.50
CA ALA A 35 8.11 0.96 -10.21
C ALA A 35 8.44 1.13 -8.73
N VAL A 36 7.63 0.54 -7.83
CA VAL A 36 7.91 0.52 -6.39
C VAL A 36 9.26 -0.14 -6.09
N CYS A 37 9.65 -1.15 -6.86
CA CYS A 37 10.95 -1.82 -6.71
C CYS A 37 12.13 -1.10 -7.40
N GLY A 38 11.93 0.12 -7.94
CA GLY A 38 13.00 0.85 -8.64
C GLY A 38 13.27 0.35 -10.08
N GLY A 39 12.32 -0.38 -10.68
CA GLY A 39 12.40 -0.85 -12.07
C GLY A 39 12.92 -2.28 -12.26
N GLU A 40 13.44 -2.90 -11.20
CA GLU A 40 13.93 -4.28 -11.19
C GLU A 40 13.43 -5.03 -9.96
N LEU A 41 13.15 -6.33 -10.10
CA LEU A 41 12.73 -7.16 -8.97
C LEU A 41 13.95 -7.81 -8.31
N PRO A 42 13.93 -8.02 -6.97
CA PRO A 42 15.01 -8.72 -6.31
C PRO A 42 15.14 -10.16 -6.84
N PRO A 43 16.37 -10.70 -6.98
CA PRO A 43 16.60 -12.04 -7.53
C PRO A 43 15.84 -13.16 -6.81
N ALA A 44 15.57 -12.97 -5.50
CA ALA A 44 14.82 -13.91 -4.67
C ALA A 44 13.36 -14.13 -5.14
N VAL A 45 12.79 -13.19 -5.90
CA VAL A 45 11.40 -13.26 -6.38
C VAL A 45 11.26 -14.27 -7.53
N ASN A 46 12.34 -14.58 -8.25
CA ASN A 46 12.33 -15.58 -9.31
C ASN A 46 12.02 -17.00 -8.80
N ALA A 47 12.15 -17.23 -7.49
CA ALA A 47 11.79 -18.51 -6.85
C ALA A 47 10.27 -18.75 -6.73
N LEU A 48 9.44 -17.75 -7.03
CA LEU A 48 7.98 -17.84 -6.88
C LEU A 48 7.28 -18.66 -7.99
N GLY A 49 8.02 -19.13 -9.00
CA GLY A 49 7.47 -20.02 -10.04
C GLY A 49 6.51 -19.36 -11.03
N ILE A 50 6.44 -18.03 -11.04
CA ILE A 50 5.68 -17.21 -11.98
C ILE A 50 6.63 -16.32 -12.79
N ASP A 51 6.16 -15.78 -13.92
CA ASP A 51 6.82 -14.65 -14.57
C ASP A 51 6.60 -13.40 -13.70
N ALA A 52 7.43 -13.28 -12.66
CA ALA A 52 7.32 -12.24 -11.65
C ALA A 52 7.46 -10.84 -12.23
N VAL A 53 8.29 -10.68 -13.27
CA VAL A 53 8.48 -9.41 -13.98
C VAL A 53 7.19 -9.01 -14.68
N LYS A 54 6.55 -9.93 -15.42
CA LYS A 54 5.26 -9.65 -16.04
C LYS A 54 4.19 -9.37 -15.00
N TRP A 55 4.13 -10.16 -13.93
CA TRP A 55 3.17 -9.97 -12.84
C TRP A 55 3.34 -8.58 -12.19
N ALA A 56 4.56 -8.18 -11.82
CA ALA A 56 4.84 -6.90 -11.16
C ALA A 56 4.58 -5.67 -12.06
N ARG A 57 4.63 -5.85 -13.38
CA ARG A 57 4.25 -4.81 -14.35
C ARG A 57 2.74 -4.67 -14.51
N SER A 58 2.00 -5.75 -14.32
CA SER A 58 0.54 -5.78 -14.47
C SER A 58 -0.22 -5.51 -13.17
N ASN A 59 0.47 -5.53 -12.03
CA ASN A 59 -0.11 -5.27 -10.72
C ASN A 59 0.32 -3.89 -10.21
N ASN A 60 -0.64 -3.17 -9.65
CA ASN A 60 -0.45 -1.84 -9.08
C ASN A 60 -0.77 -1.90 -7.58
N CYS A 61 0.05 -1.22 -6.79
CA CYS A 61 -0.23 -0.96 -5.39
C CYS A 61 -1.31 0.10 -5.27
N LEU A 62 -2.19 0.03 -4.26
CA LEU A 62 -3.24 1.04 -4.09
C LEU A 62 -2.66 2.45 -3.85
N PHE A 63 -1.89 2.64 -2.78
CA PHE A 63 -1.17 3.88 -2.50
C PHE A 63 0.29 3.60 -2.16
N THR A 64 1.21 4.35 -2.77
CA THR A 64 2.64 4.36 -2.42
C THR A 64 2.99 5.70 -1.81
N ILE A 65 3.62 5.70 -0.65
CA ILE A 65 4.22 6.88 -0.03
C ILE A 65 5.65 7.00 -0.52
N ILE A 66 6.03 8.18 -0.99
CA ILE A 66 7.37 8.49 -1.48
C ILE A 66 8.04 9.56 -0.62
N ASP A 67 9.37 9.59 -0.63
CA ASP A 67 10.15 10.66 0.00
C ASP A 67 10.32 11.88 -0.92
N HIS A 68 11.23 12.78 -0.55
CA HIS A 68 11.57 13.98 -1.32
C HIS A 68 12.31 13.73 -2.62
N ASP A 69 12.91 12.55 -2.77
CA ASP A 69 13.71 12.13 -3.92
C ASP A 69 12.90 11.15 -4.82
N ASP A 70 11.57 11.14 -4.66
CA ASP A 70 10.62 10.24 -5.32
C ASP A 70 10.87 8.74 -5.06
N ASN A 71 11.62 8.39 -4.01
CA ASN A 71 11.86 6.99 -3.65
C ASN A 71 10.67 6.42 -2.86
N PRO A 72 10.18 5.21 -3.19
CA PRO A 72 9.14 4.53 -2.43
C PRO A 72 9.58 4.21 -0.99
N ARG A 73 8.73 4.57 -0.04
CA ARG A 73 8.97 4.43 1.41
C ARG A 73 7.96 3.55 2.12
N MET A 74 6.75 3.42 1.58
CA MET A 74 5.72 2.55 2.14
C MET A 74 4.65 2.29 1.08
N VAL A 75 4.06 1.11 1.10
CA VAL A 75 2.84 0.80 0.35
C VAL A 75 1.69 0.57 1.33
N MET A 76 0.52 1.12 1.00
CA MET A 76 -0.69 0.95 1.79
C MET A 76 -1.86 0.47 0.94
N GLU A 77 -2.52 -0.59 1.38
CA GLU A 77 -3.65 -1.22 0.69
C GLU A 77 -4.82 -1.53 1.62
N PHE A 78 -6.03 -1.59 1.04
CA PHE A 78 -7.15 -2.20 1.73
C PHE A 78 -7.02 -3.72 1.69
N PHE A 79 -7.38 -4.36 2.80
CA PHE A 79 -7.54 -5.80 2.90
C PHE A 79 -9.02 -6.11 3.11
N SER A 80 -9.66 -6.67 2.09
CA SER A 80 -11.09 -6.98 2.13
C SER A 80 -11.40 -8.16 3.08
N GLY A 81 -10.39 -8.97 3.40
CA GLY A 81 -10.52 -10.19 4.19
C GLY A 81 -11.31 -11.29 3.46
N TYR A 82 -11.59 -12.40 4.16
CA TYR A 82 -12.32 -13.54 3.60
C TYR A 82 -13.85 -13.35 3.63
N GLN A 83 -14.34 -12.12 3.45
CA GLN A 83 -15.78 -11.85 3.48
C GLN A 83 -16.34 -11.98 2.07
N SER A 84 -16.94 -13.14 1.79
CA SER A 84 -17.68 -13.53 0.58
C SER A 84 -16.87 -13.79 -0.69
N GLY A 85 -16.53 -15.07 -0.92
CA GLY A 85 -15.84 -15.55 -2.12
C GLY A 85 -14.33 -15.35 -2.05
N ILE A 86 -13.57 -16.42 -2.31
CA ILE A 86 -12.11 -16.28 -2.46
C ILE A 86 -11.87 -15.64 -3.82
N ASP A 87 -11.59 -14.33 -3.86
CA ASP A 87 -11.02 -13.71 -5.05
C ASP A 87 -9.58 -14.21 -5.19
N VAL A 88 -9.37 -15.13 -6.12
CA VAL A 88 -8.05 -15.72 -6.41
C VAL A 88 -7.05 -14.62 -6.80
N THR A 89 -7.52 -13.55 -7.44
CA THR A 89 -6.69 -12.42 -7.86
C THR A 89 -6.15 -11.65 -6.65
N GLU A 90 -7.02 -11.34 -5.67
CA GLU A 90 -6.61 -10.64 -4.45
C GLU A 90 -5.70 -11.54 -3.59
N LEU A 91 -6.00 -12.84 -3.52
CA LEU A 91 -5.17 -13.81 -2.82
C LEU A 91 -3.76 -13.91 -3.43
N GLU A 92 -3.66 -14.01 -4.76
CA GLU A 92 -2.38 -13.99 -5.47
C GLU A 92 -1.67 -12.66 -5.26
N HIS A 93 -2.42 -11.56 -5.28
CA HIS A 93 -1.87 -10.23 -5.07
C HIS A 93 -1.16 -10.11 -3.73
N GLN A 94 -1.85 -10.47 -2.65
CA GLN A 94 -1.29 -10.43 -1.30
C GLN A 94 -0.18 -11.46 -1.10
N ARG A 95 -0.31 -12.65 -1.72
CA ARG A 95 0.70 -13.71 -1.64
C ARG A 95 2.05 -13.26 -2.19
N TYR A 96 2.06 -12.46 -3.26
CA TYR A 96 3.31 -12.05 -3.92
C TYR A 96 3.77 -10.65 -3.49
N LEU A 97 2.86 -9.71 -3.30
CA LEU A 97 3.20 -8.31 -3.04
C LEU A 97 4.01 -8.16 -1.74
N GLY A 98 3.51 -8.72 -0.63
CA GLY A 98 4.16 -8.61 0.67
C GLY A 98 5.62 -9.11 0.65
N PRO A 99 5.90 -10.34 0.18
CA PRO A 99 7.26 -10.84 0.03
C PRO A 99 8.16 -10.00 -0.89
N ILE A 100 7.64 -9.51 -2.02
CA ILE A 100 8.39 -8.67 -2.96
C ILE A 100 8.81 -7.36 -2.29
N LEU A 101 7.86 -6.65 -1.68
CA LEU A 101 8.12 -5.37 -1.02
C LEU A 101 9.06 -5.53 0.17
N LYS A 102 8.89 -6.59 0.97
CA LYS A 102 9.80 -6.92 2.06
C LYS A 102 11.23 -7.17 1.57
N ALA A 103 11.40 -7.84 0.43
CA ALA A 103 12.72 -8.11 -0.14
C ALA A 103 13.46 -6.85 -0.60
N VAL A 104 12.74 -5.78 -0.97
CA VAL A 104 13.31 -4.45 -1.29
C VAL A 104 13.31 -3.50 -0.09
N GLY A 105 12.91 -3.96 1.09
CA GLY A 105 12.89 -3.16 2.32
C GLY A 105 11.77 -2.12 2.39
N ILE A 106 10.71 -2.27 1.60
CA ILE A 106 9.55 -1.37 1.61
C ILE A 106 8.47 -1.96 2.53
N PRO A 107 8.08 -1.26 3.61
CA PRO A 107 6.95 -1.62 4.44
C PRO A 107 5.66 -1.75 3.63
N TYR A 108 4.97 -2.87 3.83
CA TYR A 108 3.66 -3.15 3.24
C TYR A 108 2.60 -3.15 4.35
N VAL A 109 1.71 -2.16 4.30
CA VAL A 109 0.68 -1.94 5.31
C VAL A 109 -0.69 -2.24 4.72
N THR A 110 -1.42 -3.15 5.36
CA THR A 110 -2.80 -3.43 5.02
C THR A 110 -3.76 -2.88 6.08
N ILE A 111 -4.87 -2.31 5.62
CA ILE A 111 -5.95 -1.78 6.46
C ILE A 111 -7.23 -2.52 6.10
N THR A 112 -7.84 -3.18 7.07
CA THR A 112 -9.15 -3.81 6.92
C THR A 112 -10.26 -2.75 6.89
N ASN A 113 -11.42 -3.08 6.33
CA ASN A 113 -12.57 -2.17 6.36
C ASN A 113 -12.96 -1.77 7.79
N ASN A 114 -12.88 -2.70 8.75
CA ASN A 114 -13.20 -2.43 10.16
C ASN A 114 -12.20 -1.45 10.79
N GLU A 115 -10.89 -1.66 10.60
CA GLU A 115 -9.86 -0.72 11.08
C GLU A 115 -10.08 0.67 10.47
N PHE A 116 -10.43 0.72 9.17
CA PHE A 116 -10.68 1.98 8.49
C PHE A 116 -11.94 2.70 8.99
N GLU A 117 -13.03 1.97 9.24
CA GLU A 117 -14.24 2.52 9.83
C GLU A 117 -13.98 3.05 11.25
N GLU A 118 -13.18 2.35 12.05
CA GLU A 118 -12.80 2.80 13.39
C GLU A 118 -11.95 4.08 13.36
N ILE A 119 -11.01 4.19 12.41
CA ILE A 119 -10.22 5.42 12.19
C ILE A 119 -11.11 6.61 11.82
N LEU A 120 -12.22 6.36 11.11
CA LEU A 120 -13.15 7.40 10.68
C LEU A 120 -14.19 7.76 11.75
N ASP A 121 -14.37 6.93 12.78
CA ASP A 121 -15.31 7.17 13.86
C ASP A 121 -14.72 8.18 14.87
N PRO A 122 -15.34 9.36 15.05
CA PRO A 122 -14.91 10.33 16.06
C PRO A 122 -14.97 9.79 17.50
N GLN A 123 -15.68 8.69 17.75
CA GLN A 123 -15.75 8.00 19.04
C GLN A 123 -14.90 6.72 19.06
N GLY A 124 -14.20 6.40 17.97
CA GLY A 124 -13.31 5.24 17.87
C GLY A 124 -12.08 5.36 18.78
N ASN A 125 -11.51 4.22 19.16
CA ASN A 125 -10.30 4.18 20.00
C ASN A 125 -9.01 4.04 19.16
N LEU A 126 -9.15 3.75 17.87
CA LEU A 126 -8.05 3.60 16.94
C LEU A 126 -7.89 4.87 16.12
N ASP A 127 -6.78 5.59 16.32
CA ASP A 127 -6.37 6.65 15.40
C ASP A 127 -5.36 6.15 14.36
N PHE A 128 -5.19 6.90 13.28
CA PHE A 128 -4.30 6.54 12.19
C PHE A 128 -2.83 6.42 12.62
N VAL A 129 -2.38 7.24 13.58
CA VAL A 129 -1.00 7.22 14.07
C VAL A 129 -0.72 5.95 14.88
N SER A 130 -1.69 5.53 15.69
CA SER A 130 -1.65 4.32 16.49
C SER A 130 -1.61 3.08 15.60
N LEU A 131 -2.37 3.08 14.51
CA LEU A 131 -2.30 2.03 13.48
C LEU A 131 -0.90 1.95 12.84
N LEU A 132 -0.30 3.09 12.48
CA LEU A 132 1.06 3.11 11.92
C LEU A 132 2.13 2.67 12.93
N LYS A 133 1.99 3.07 14.20
CA LYS A 133 2.86 2.62 15.30
C LYS A 133 2.85 1.11 15.43
N ASP A 134 1.66 0.52 15.43
CA ASP A 134 1.49 -0.92 15.58
C ASP A 134 2.05 -1.70 14.38
N LYS A 135 1.74 -1.27 13.14
CA LYS A 135 2.10 -2.03 11.94
C LYS A 135 3.54 -1.83 11.45
N VAL A 136 4.10 -0.63 11.62
CA VAL A 136 5.42 -0.27 11.09
C VAL A 136 6.36 0.39 12.09
N GLY A 137 6.00 0.48 13.37
CA GLY A 137 6.86 1.06 14.40
C GLY A 137 7.09 2.56 14.25
N TYR A 138 6.12 3.30 13.69
CA TYR A 138 6.28 4.72 13.39
C TYR A 138 6.38 5.61 14.66
N GLU A 139 7.55 6.15 14.98
CA GLU A 139 7.75 6.96 16.19
C GLU A 139 7.53 8.48 16.03
N GLY A 140 7.18 8.95 14.83
CA GLY A 140 6.64 10.31 14.63
C GLY A 140 7.64 11.46 14.56
N SER A 141 8.93 11.23 14.34
CA SER A 141 9.91 12.33 14.21
C SER A 141 10.23 12.73 12.77
N ASP A 142 10.00 11.87 11.79
CA ASP A 142 10.08 12.19 10.35
C ASP A 142 9.16 11.21 9.59
N PRO A 143 8.38 11.66 8.57
CA PRO A 143 7.84 10.73 7.59
C PRO A 143 9.03 10.03 6.90
N PRO A 144 8.97 8.71 6.65
CA PRO A 144 10.05 8.02 5.94
C PRO A 144 10.30 8.61 4.55
#